data_AF-A0A378AFL6-F1
#
_entry.id   AF-A0A378AFL6-F1
#
_cell.length_a   1.000
_cell.length_b   1.000
_cell.length_c   1.000
_cell.angle_alpha   90.00
_cell.angle_beta   90.00
_cell.angle_gamma   90.00
#
_symmetry.space_group_name_H-M   'P 1'
#
loop_
_entity.id
_entity.type
_entity.pdbx_description
1 polymer ?
#
loop_
_entity_poly.entity_id
_entity_poly.type
_entity_poly.pdbx_seq_one_letter_code
_entity_poly.pdbx_strand_id
1 'polypeptide(L)'
;MAESDDSGKRVLKAELLTEIAGERSARFDNKGDRFYDLISALHKSVRGSAPDAALYWYARIITAGGDPLYVARRCLAIASEDVGNADPRAMQVAISAWDCFTRVGPAEGERAIAQAIVYLACAPKSNAVYTAFKAALADARGSS
;
A
#
# COMPACT_ATOMS: atom_id res chain seq x y z
N MET A 1 -20.11 16.43 -3.57
CA MET A 1 -19.45 16.91 -2.33
C MET A 1 -20.52 17.03 -1.25
N ALA A 2 -20.25 16.64 0.00
CA ALA A 2 -21.22 16.82 1.08
C ALA A 2 -21.43 18.32 1.34
N GLU A 3 -22.68 18.78 1.22
CA GLU A 3 -23.05 20.16 1.56
C GLU A 3 -23.19 20.29 3.08
N SER A 4 -22.92 21.51 3.56
CA SER A 4 -23.11 21.87 4.98
C SER A 4 -24.52 22.42 5.14
N ASP A 5 -25.24 22.02 6.19
CA ASP A 5 -26.45 22.74 6.58
C ASP A 5 -26.11 24.11 7.19
N ASP A 6 -27.14 24.95 7.42
CA ASP A 6 -27.02 26.28 8.03
C ASP A 6 -26.36 26.29 9.43
N SER A 7 -26.11 25.11 10.02
CA SER A 7 -25.42 24.93 11.29
C SER A 7 -23.98 24.41 11.15
N GLY A 8 -23.46 24.30 9.93
CA GLY A 8 -22.11 23.80 9.65
C GLY A 8 -21.97 22.28 9.77
N LYS A 9 -23.08 21.54 9.88
CA LYS A 9 -23.07 20.08 9.95
C LYS A 9 -23.06 19.49 8.54
N ARG A 10 -22.17 18.53 8.28
CA ARG A 10 -22.13 17.82 7.00
C ARG A 10 -23.36 16.93 6.88
N VAL A 11 -24.21 17.20 5.89
CA VAL A 11 -25.42 16.41 5.64
C VAL A 11 -25.15 15.39 4.55
N LEU A 12 -25.35 14.11 4.86
CA LEU A 12 -25.31 13.02 3.88
C LEU A 12 -26.67 12.90 3.20
N LYS A 13 -26.76 13.31 1.93
CA LYS A 13 -27.98 13.16 1.11
C LYS A 13 -28.16 11.70 0.69
N ALA A 14 -29.41 11.26 0.59
CA ALA A 14 -29.75 9.90 0.14
C ALA A 14 -29.18 9.60 -1.25
N GLU A 15 -29.16 10.58 -2.15
CA GLU A 15 -28.56 10.50 -3.49
C GLU A 15 -27.06 10.17 -3.43
N LEU A 16 -26.32 10.81 -2.52
CA LEU A 16 -24.89 10.55 -2.28
C LEU A 16 -24.68 9.13 -1.73
N LEU A 17 -25.58 8.65 -0.87
CA LEU A 17 -25.56 7.28 -0.37
C LEU A 17 -25.82 6.27 -1.50
N THR A 18 -26.77 6.54 -2.40
CA THR A 18 -27.08 5.67 -3.54
C THR A 18 -25.93 5.62 -4.56
N GLU A 19 -25.30 6.75 -4.84
CA GLU A 19 -24.12 6.85 -5.71
C GLU A 19 -22.94 6.04 -5.13
N ILE A 20 -22.62 6.25 -3.85
CA ILE A 20 -21.53 5.54 -3.15
C ILE A 20 -21.83 4.03 -3.02
N ALA A 21 -23.07 3.67 -2.68
CA ALA A 21 -23.46 2.27 -2.49
C ALA A 21 -23.49 1.50 -3.81
N GLY A 22 -24.01 2.13 -4.89
CA GLY A 22 -24.02 1.56 -6.24
C GLY A 22 -22.61 1.33 -6.78
N GLU A 23 -21.70 2.29 -6.60
CA GLU A 23 -20.30 2.14 -7.00
C GLU A 23 -19.54 1.08 -6.20
N ARG A 24 -19.73 1.04 -4.86
CA ARG A 24 -19.06 0.04 -4.01
C ARG A 24 -19.50 -1.38 -4.37
N SER A 25 -20.79 -1.61 -4.53
CA SER A 25 -21.34 -2.94 -4.80
C SER A 25 -20.88 -3.47 -6.16
N ALA A 26 -21.00 -2.68 -7.23
CA ALA A 26 -20.57 -3.07 -8.58
C ALA A 26 -19.06 -3.30 -8.68
N ARG A 27 -18.25 -2.57 -7.88
CA ARG A 27 -16.81 -2.83 -7.82
C ARG A 27 -16.52 -4.15 -7.12
N PHE A 28 -17.30 -4.60 -6.11
CA PHE A 28 -17.01 -5.77 -5.24
C PHE A 28 -17.23 -7.15 -5.87
N ASP A 29 -17.97 -7.24 -6.97
CA ASP A 29 -18.42 -8.53 -7.51
C ASP A 29 -17.46 -9.19 -8.54
N ASN A 30 -16.44 -8.48 -9.03
CA ASN A 30 -15.51 -8.99 -10.07
C ASN A 30 -14.02 -9.04 -9.62
N LYS A 31 -13.74 -9.24 -8.31
CA LYS A 31 -12.67 -8.51 -7.60
C LYS A 31 -11.28 -9.10 -7.34
N GLY A 32 -11.01 -10.38 -7.57
CA GLY A 32 -9.71 -10.98 -7.22
C GLY A 32 -8.56 -10.45 -8.08
N ASP A 33 -8.55 -10.85 -9.35
CA ASP A 33 -7.41 -10.68 -10.26
C ASP A 33 -7.04 -9.21 -10.50
N ARG A 34 -8.05 -8.35 -10.71
CA ARG A 34 -7.81 -6.90 -10.90
C ARG A 34 -7.19 -6.24 -9.68
N PHE A 35 -7.52 -6.68 -8.47
CA PHE A 35 -6.90 -6.15 -7.26
C PHE A 35 -5.43 -6.60 -7.15
N TYR A 36 -5.15 -7.87 -7.45
CA TYR A 36 -3.78 -8.39 -7.50
C TYR A 36 -2.91 -7.69 -8.54
N ASP A 37 -3.47 -7.35 -9.70
CA ASP A 37 -2.77 -6.59 -10.74
C ASP A 37 -2.34 -5.21 -10.26
N LEU A 38 -3.23 -4.48 -9.56
CA LEU A 38 -2.91 -3.17 -8.99
C LEU A 38 -1.79 -3.26 -7.93
N ILE A 39 -1.87 -4.26 -7.03
CA ILE A 39 -0.83 -4.52 -6.03
C ILE A 39 0.50 -4.87 -6.70
N SER A 40 0.46 -5.70 -7.73
CA SER A 40 1.65 -6.11 -8.50
C SER A 40 2.29 -4.90 -9.18
N ALA A 41 1.48 -4.03 -9.79
CA ALA A 41 1.94 -2.82 -10.46
C ALA A 41 2.55 -1.82 -9.47
N LEU A 42 1.94 -1.63 -8.30
CA LEU A 42 2.52 -0.84 -7.20
C LEU A 42 3.91 -1.39 -6.81
N HIS A 43 3.99 -2.68 -6.50
CA HIS A 43 5.24 -3.32 -6.06
C HIS A 43 6.35 -3.20 -7.12
N LYS A 44 6.04 -3.48 -8.39
CA LYS A 44 6.98 -3.34 -9.50
C LYS A 44 7.44 -1.90 -9.70
N SER A 45 6.55 -0.91 -9.51
CA SER A 45 6.90 0.51 -9.62
C SER A 45 7.87 0.93 -8.51
N VAL A 46 7.65 0.47 -7.28
CA VAL A 46 8.57 0.73 -6.16
C VAL A 46 9.93 0.08 -6.41
N ARG A 47 9.96 -1.19 -6.82
CA ARG A 47 11.19 -1.90 -7.20
C ARG A 47 11.95 -1.20 -8.33
N GLY A 48 11.21 -0.74 -9.35
CA GLY A 48 11.72 0.01 -10.50
C GLY A 48 12.12 1.46 -10.19
N SER A 49 12.05 1.89 -8.93
CA SER A 49 12.38 3.25 -8.49
C SER A 49 11.57 4.34 -9.21
N ALA A 50 10.28 4.08 -9.45
CA ALA A 50 9.33 4.99 -10.09
C ALA A 50 8.31 5.52 -9.06
N PRO A 51 8.64 6.57 -8.27
CA PRO A 51 7.78 7.06 -7.18
C PRO A 51 6.42 7.57 -7.68
N ASP A 52 6.37 8.26 -8.83
CA ASP A 52 5.11 8.77 -9.40
C ASP A 52 4.17 7.63 -9.79
N ALA A 53 4.70 6.61 -10.47
CA ALA A 53 3.94 5.42 -10.85
C ALA A 53 3.47 4.64 -9.61
N ALA A 54 4.31 4.53 -8.58
CA ALA A 54 3.94 3.89 -7.33
C ALA A 54 2.78 4.61 -6.63
N LEU A 55 2.82 5.94 -6.53
CA LEU A 55 1.71 6.72 -5.99
C LEU A 55 0.44 6.60 -6.83
N TYR A 56 0.56 6.58 -8.16
CA TYR A 56 -0.57 6.35 -9.05
C TYR A 56 -1.27 5.02 -8.76
N TRP A 57 -0.51 3.92 -8.66
CA TRP A 57 -1.08 2.61 -8.36
C TRP A 57 -1.66 2.54 -6.94
N TYR A 58 -1.03 3.20 -5.98
CA TYR A 58 -1.58 3.32 -4.64
C TYR A 58 -2.94 4.05 -4.63
N ALA A 59 -3.05 5.18 -5.32
CA ALA A 59 -4.31 5.92 -5.46
C ALA A 59 -5.40 5.07 -6.13
N ARG A 60 -5.03 4.25 -7.13
CA ARG A 60 -5.96 3.30 -7.78
C ARG A 60 -6.45 2.22 -6.81
N ILE A 61 -5.58 1.72 -5.92
CA ILE A 61 -5.96 0.75 -4.88
C ILE A 61 -6.96 1.36 -3.90
N ILE A 62 -6.67 2.57 -3.39
CA ILE A 62 -7.54 3.26 -2.43
C ILE A 62 -8.91 3.57 -3.04
N THR A 63 -8.95 4.12 -4.26
CA THR A 63 -10.23 4.45 -4.93
C THR A 63 -11.04 3.21 -5.35
N ALA A 64 -10.39 2.06 -5.53
CA ALA A 64 -11.07 0.76 -5.72
C ALA A 64 -11.65 0.17 -4.42
N GLY A 65 -11.42 0.81 -3.26
CA GLY A 65 -11.83 0.33 -1.94
C GLY A 65 -10.88 -0.71 -1.35
N GLY A 66 -9.62 -0.72 -1.79
CA GLY A 66 -8.57 -1.56 -1.22
C GLY A 66 -8.22 -1.18 0.21
N ASP A 67 -7.93 -2.16 1.05
CA ASP A 67 -7.46 -1.96 2.42
C ASP A 67 -6.05 -1.31 2.44
N PRO A 68 -5.87 -0.09 3.00
CA PRO A 68 -4.56 0.54 3.11
C PRO A 68 -3.55 -0.30 3.91
N LEU A 69 -4.02 -1.05 4.93
CA LEU A 69 -3.13 -1.91 5.72
C LEU A 69 -2.63 -3.10 4.89
N TYR A 70 -3.37 -3.53 3.86
CA TYR A 70 -2.84 -4.48 2.88
C TYR A 70 -1.62 -3.91 2.16
N VAL A 71 -1.67 -2.64 1.76
CA VAL A 71 -0.53 -1.96 1.15
C VAL A 71 0.61 -1.76 2.15
N ALA A 72 0.32 -1.43 3.41
CA ALA A 72 1.33 -1.33 4.47
C ALA A 72 2.09 -2.66 4.68
N ARG A 73 1.38 -3.80 4.66
CA ARG A 73 2.02 -5.15 4.68
C ARG A 73 2.96 -5.34 3.49
N ARG A 74 2.56 -4.89 2.30
CA ARG A 74 3.42 -4.97 1.10
C ARG A 74 4.64 -4.05 1.19
N CYS A 75 4.53 -2.89 1.83
CA CYS A 75 5.68 -2.01 2.08
C CYS A 75 6.74 -2.69 2.94
N LEU A 76 6.34 -3.44 3.98
CA LEU A 76 7.26 -4.22 4.82
C LEU A 76 7.96 -5.33 4.03
N ALA A 77 7.22 -6.02 3.15
CA ALA A 77 7.81 -7.02 2.26
C ALA A 77 8.81 -6.41 1.28
N ILE A 78 8.47 -5.27 0.66
CA ILE A 78 9.38 -4.53 -0.24
C ILE A 78 10.64 -4.07 0.52
N ALA A 79 10.50 -3.61 1.76
CA ALA A 79 11.62 -3.16 2.58
C ALA A 79 12.68 -4.27 2.78
N SER A 80 12.26 -5.53 2.96
CA SER A 80 13.21 -6.66 3.10
C SER A 80 13.61 -7.31 1.77
N GLU A 81 12.73 -7.31 0.77
CA GLU A 81 12.96 -7.95 -0.54
C GLU A 81 13.76 -7.10 -1.51
N ASP A 82 13.43 -5.81 -1.63
CA ASP A 82 13.91 -4.93 -2.71
C ASP A 82 14.85 -3.83 -2.22
N VAL A 83 14.81 -3.47 -0.93
CA VAL A 83 15.73 -2.47 -0.33
C VAL A 83 16.79 -3.16 0.52
N GLY A 84 16.38 -4.03 1.44
CA GLY A 84 17.26 -4.83 2.28
C GLY A 84 18.25 -3.96 3.06
N ASN A 85 19.50 -4.43 3.15
CA ASN A 85 20.57 -3.72 3.86
C ASN A 85 21.19 -2.56 3.06
N ALA A 86 20.72 -2.25 1.85
CA ALA A 86 21.15 -1.04 1.16
C ALA A 86 20.63 0.23 1.86
N ASP A 87 19.45 0.15 2.50
CA ASP A 87 19.01 1.11 3.51
C ASP A 87 18.16 0.42 4.58
N PRO A 88 18.77 -0.03 5.71
CA PRO A 88 18.05 -0.74 6.77
C PRO A 88 16.91 0.04 7.41
N ARG A 89 16.90 1.38 7.29
CA ARG A 89 15.87 2.24 7.87
C ARG A 89 14.53 2.11 7.13
N ALA A 90 14.52 1.55 5.91
CA ALA A 90 13.31 1.30 5.13
C ALA A 90 12.25 0.51 5.92
N MET A 91 12.68 -0.48 6.72
CA MET A 91 11.79 -1.23 7.60
C MET A 91 11.13 -0.32 8.65
N GLN A 92 11.91 0.56 9.28
CA GLN A 92 11.40 1.47 10.32
C GLN A 92 10.46 2.53 9.74
N VAL A 93 10.72 3.03 8.53
CA VAL A 93 9.82 3.96 7.84
C VAL A 93 8.47 3.29 7.55
N ALA A 94 8.46 2.05 7.05
CA ALA A 94 7.24 1.32 6.78
C ALA A 94 6.46 0.96 8.06
N ILE A 95 7.15 0.58 9.14
CA ILE A 95 6.52 0.36 10.47
C ILE A 95 5.95 1.67 11.03
N SER A 96 6.67 2.78 10.91
CA SER A 96 6.19 4.08 11.39
C SER A 96 4.94 4.54 10.64
N ALA A 97 4.86 4.26 9.33
CA ALA A 97 3.65 4.50 8.54
C ALA A 97 2.46 3.64 9.00
N TRP A 98 2.72 2.38 9.33
CA TRP A 98 1.71 1.49 9.91
C TRP A 98 1.20 2.00 11.27
N ASP A 99 2.13 2.38 12.15
CA ASP A 99 1.80 2.92 13.47
C ASP A 99 0.98 4.20 13.36
N CYS A 100 1.34 5.09 12.43
CA CYS A 100 0.56 6.28 12.12
C CYS A 100 -0.87 5.93 11.71
N PHE A 101 -1.05 4.97 10.80
CA PHE A 101 -2.40 4.52 10.40
C PHE A 101 -3.20 3.99 11.59
N THR A 102 -2.57 3.16 12.41
CA THR A 102 -3.24 2.48 13.53
C THR A 102 -3.61 3.46 14.65
N ARG A 103 -2.81 4.52 14.86
CA ARG A 103 -2.99 5.46 15.98
C ARG A 103 -3.75 6.72 15.61
N VAL A 104 -3.52 7.27 14.41
CA VAL A 104 -4.12 8.53 13.97
C VAL A 104 -5.42 8.29 13.19
N GLY A 105 -5.50 7.19 12.44
CA GLY A 105 -6.69 6.81 11.69
C GLY A 105 -6.54 6.94 10.17
N PRO A 106 -7.60 6.66 9.39
CA PRO A 106 -7.49 6.33 7.97
C PRO A 106 -6.89 7.42 7.09
N ALA A 107 -7.40 8.66 7.16
CA ALA A 107 -6.97 9.73 6.24
C ALA A 107 -5.49 10.10 6.41
N GLU A 108 -5.04 10.19 7.67
CA GLU A 108 -3.65 10.52 8.02
C GLU A 108 -2.73 9.32 7.80
N GLY A 109 -3.22 8.11 8.08
CA GLY A 109 -2.53 6.86 7.86
C GLY A 109 -2.28 6.55 6.40
N GLU A 110 -3.26 6.76 5.53
CA GLU A 110 -3.10 6.58 4.07
C GLU A 110 -2.00 7.50 3.53
N ARG A 111 -1.91 8.72 4.05
CA ARG A 111 -0.83 9.65 3.68
C ARG A 111 0.53 9.20 4.22
N ALA A 112 0.59 8.65 5.43
CA ALA A 112 1.82 8.08 5.97
C ALA A 112 2.29 6.86 5.16
N ILE A 113 1.36 6.02 4.70
CA ILE A 113 1.66 4.91 3.79
C ILE A 113 2.16 5.43 2.44
N ALA A 114 1.55 6.47 1.88
CA ALA A 114 2.04 7.12 0.66
C ALA A 114 3.49 7.64 0.84
N GLN A 115 3.81 8.24 1.99
CA GLN A 115 5.17 8.67 2.32
C GLN A 115 6.15 7.48 2.33
N ALA A 116 5.78 6.35 2.94
CA ALA A 116 6.61 5.15 2.95
C ALA A 116 6.80 4.57 1.54
N ILE A 117 5.78 4.58 0.70
CA ILE A 117 5.88 4.13 -0.71
C ILE A 117 6.91 4.96 -1.47
N VAL A 118 6.86 6.29 -1.35
CA VAL A 118 7.84 7.19 -2.00
C VAL A 118 9.24 6.97 -1.45
N TYR A 119 9.38 6.81 -0.13
CA TYR A 119 10.67 6.49 0.49
C TYR A 119 11.26 5.21 -0.11
N LEU A 120 10.49 4.12 -0.15
CA LEU A 120 10.94 2.83 -0.69
C LEU A 120 11.25 2.93 -2.19
N ALA A 121 10.47 3.71 -2.95
CA ALA A 121 10.72 3.92 -4.38
C ALA A 121 12.06 4.64 -4.61
N CYS A 122 12.41 5.61 -3.77
CA CYS A 122 13.66 6.37 -3.89
C CYS A 122 14.87 5.70 -3.19
N ALA A 123 14.64 4.74 -2.30
CA ALA A 123 15.72 4.06 -1.58
C ALA A 123 16.65 3.27 -2.51
N PRO A 124 17.95 3.12 -2.16
CA PRO A 124 18.85 2.24 -2.91
C PRO A 124 18.32 0.80 -2.87
N LYS A 125 18.39 0.10 -4.01
CA LYS A 125 17.80 -1.23 -4.16
C LYS A 125 18.84 -2.33 -3.93
N SER A 126 18.47 -3.34 -3.16
CA SER A 126 19.26 -4.56 -2.99
C SER A 126 18.36 -5.72 -2.59
N ASN A 127 18.40 -6.79 -3.38
CA ASN A 127 17.77 -8.06 -3.06
C ASN A 127 18.74 -9.08 -2.44
N ALA A 128 19.95 -8.65 -2.08
CA ALA A 128 21.02 -9.56 -1.62
C ALA A 128 20.63 -10.34 -0.36
N VAL A 129 19.94 -9.70 0.59
CA VAL A 129 19.45 -10.37 1.81
C VAL A 129 18.40 -11.42 1.45
N TYR A 130 17.45 -11.06 0.58
CA TYR A 130 16.38 -11.96 0.13
C TYR A 130 16.92 -13.18 -0.60
N THR A 131 17.84 -12.99 -1.56
CA THR A 131 18.43 -14.09 -2.34
C THR A 131 19.31 -14.98 -1.47
N ALA A 132 20.14 -14.40 -0.59
CA ALA A 132 20.99 -15.16 0.32
C ALA A 132 20.15 -16.01 1.29
N PHE A 133 19.09 -15.45 1.89
CA PHE A 133 18.22 -16.21 2.79
C PHE A 133 17.46 -17.32 2.05
N LYS A 134 17.00 -17.05 0.82
CA LYS A 134 16.35 -18.05 -0.03
C LYS A 134 17.29 -19.22 -0.35
N ALA A 135 18.57 -18.95 -0.64
CA ALA A 135 19.57 -19.99 -0.88
C ALA A 135 19.82 -20.83 0.39
N ALA A 136 20.03 -20.19 1.53
CA ALA A 136 20.23 -20.89 2.81
C ALA A 136 19.04 -21.81 3.17
N LEU A 137 17.81 -21.37 2.92
CA LEU A 137 16.61 -22.22 3.11
C LEU A 137 16.57 -23.41 2.14
N ALA A 138 17.05 -23.25 0.91
CA ALA A 138 17.13 -24.34 -0.06
C ALA A 138 18.16 -25.40 0.40
N ASP A 139 19.34 -24.95 0.83
CA ASP A 139 20.40 -25.83 1.34
C ASP A 139 19.94 -26.60 2.57
N ALA A 140 19.28 -25.94 3.52
CA ALA A 140 18.73 -26.58 4.72
C ALA A 140 17.65 -27.64 4.42
N ARG A 141 16.94 -27.52 3.28
CA ARG A 141 15.95 -28.52 2.83
C ARG A 141 16.57 -29.65 2.03
N GLY A 142 17.65 -29.38 1.29
CA GLY A 142 18.37 -30.34 0.46
C GLY A 142 19.45 -31.13 1.18
N SER A 143 19.77 -30.78 2.43
CA SER A 143 20.71 -31.51 3.28
C SER A 143 20.02 -32.74 3.90
N SER A 144 20.05 -33.86 3.18
CA SER A 144 19.72 -35.21 3.66
C SER A 144 20.95 -36.10 3.65
#